data_AF-A0A1E7MVH8-F1
#
_entry.id   AF-A0A1E7MVH8-F1
#
_cell.length_a   1.000
_cell.length_b   1.000
_cell.length_c   1.000
_cell.angle_alpha   90.00
_cell.angle_beta   90.00
_cell.angle_gamma   90.00
#
_symmetry.space_group_name_H-M   'P 1'
#
loop_
_entity.id
_entity.type
_entity.pdbx_description
1 polymer ?
#
loop_
_entity_poly.entity_id
_entity_poly.type
_entity_poly.pdbx_seq_one_letter_code
_entity_poly.pdbx_strand_id
1 'polypeptide(L)'
;MFNPLSNRAKPANLEALQAALQAALDAADQDELAGLRRAIRIVEDFVPAGGAAGVDWARNVLALAGIDPRTAEIKAVRELRTARPGLSLKEAVALVKALTAQAG
;
A
#
# COMPACT_ATOMS: atom_id res chain seq x y z
N MET A 1 12.09 26.79 12.57
CA MET A 1 11.58 25.40 12.52
C MET A 1 10.30 25.44 11.70
N PHE A 2 10.36 25.04 10.44
CA PHE A 2 9.19 24.98 9.57
C PHE A 2 8.50 23.65 9.87
N ASN A 3 7.25 23.67 10.36
CA ASN A 3 6.47 22.45 10.54
C ASN A 3 5.60 22.26 9.29
N PRO A 4 6.00 21.40 8.34
CA PRO A 4 5.31 21.24 7.05
C PRO A 4 3.90 20.65 7.19
N LEU A 5 3.49 20.25 8.40
CA LEU A 5 2.19 19.66 8.70
C LEU A 5 1.15 20.68 9.14
N SER A 6 1.54 21.90 9.52
CA SER A 6 0.63 22.87 10.15
C SER A 6 -0.38 23.53 9.22
N ASN A 7 -0.29 23.33 7.89
CA ASN A 7 -1.20 23.96 6.93
C ASN A 7 -1.79 23.01 5.87
N ARG A 8 -1.82 21.69 6.15
CA ARG A 8 -2.40 20.71 5.23
C ARG A 8 -3.88 20.47 5.54
N ALA A 9 -4.69 20.33 4.51
CA ALA A 9 -6.07 19.90 4.64
C ALA A 9 -6.14 18.55 5.37
N LYS A 10 -7.09 18.41 6.29
CA LYS A 10 -7.34 17.15 6.98
C LYS A 10 -7.65 16.06 5.93
N PRO A 11 -6.98 14.90 5.96
CA PRO A 11 -7.26 13.84 5.00
C PRO A 11 -8.69 13.31 5.19
N ALA A 12 -9.37 13.02 4.07
CA ALA A 12 -10.77 12.64 4.05
C ALA A 12 -11.00 11.17 4.50
N ASN A 13 -10.01 10.30 4.34
CA ASN A 13 -10.02 8.88 4.69
C ASN A 13 -8.58 8.35 4.91
N LEU A 14 -8.45 7.05 5.20
CA LEU A 14 -7.16 6.41 5.49
C LEU A 14 -6.24 6.38 4.26
N GLU A 15 -6.78 6.21 3.06
CA GLU A 15 -6.02 6.25 1.81
C GLU A 15 -5.44 7.65 1.56
N ALA A 16 -6.24 8.70 1.76
CA ALA A 16 -5.76 10.08 1.67
C ALA A 16 -4.72 10.41 2.76
N LEU A 17 -4.86 9.83 3.96
CA LEU A 17 -3.87 9.97 5.03
C LEU A 17 -2.55 9.28 4.65
N GLN A 18 -2.60 8.07 4.09
CA GLN A 18 -1.42 7.35 3.62
C GLN A 18 -0.69 8.14 2.52
N ALA A 19 -1.43 8.64 1.53
CA ALA A 19 -0.86 9.45 0.45
C ALA A 19 -0.21 10.74 0.98
N ALA A 20 -0.83 11.41 1.95
CA ALA A 20 -0.29 12.61 2.55
C ALA A 20 1.00 12.34 3.36
N LEU A 21 1.09 11.19 4.03
CA LEU A 21 2.28 10.74 4.75
C LEU A 21 3.42 10.35 3.79
N GLN A 22 3.10 9.68 2.68
CA GLN A 22 4.09 9.37 1.65
C GLN A 22 4.70 10.64 1.05
N ALA A 23 3.87 11.63 0.70
CA ALA A 23 4.34 12.92 0.21
C ALA A 23 5.15 13.70 1.26
N ALA A 24 4.88 13.52 2.56
CA ALA A 24 5.70 14.09 3.62
C ALA A 24 7.06 13.38 3.69
N LEU A 25 7.10 12.05 3.56
CA LEU A 25 8.33 11.27 3.54
C LEU A 25 9.25 11.67 2.38
N ASP A 26 8.67 11.87 1.18
CA ASP A 26 9.43 12.25 -0.01
C ASP A 26 10.09 13.65 0.11
N ALA A 27 9.53 14.51 0.97
CA ALA A 27 10.02 15.86 1.24
C ALA A 27 10.80 15.97 2.57
N ALA A 28 10.89 14.89 3.34
CA ALA A 28 11.44 14.89 4.69
C ALA A 28 12.97 15.00 4.68
N ASP A 29 13.50 15.67 5.69
CA ASP A 29 14.92 15.59 6.01
C ASP A 29 15.28 14.28 6.73
N GLN A 30 16.57 14.05 6.96
CA GLN A 30 17.06 12.81 7.56
C GLN A 30 16.54 12.57 8.98
N ASP A 31 16.23 13.63 9.72
CA ASP A 31 15.76 13.54 11.11
C ASP A 31 14.28 13.14 11.16
N GLU A 32 13.48 13.57 10.17
CA GLU A 32 12.05 13.26 10.07
C GLU A 32 11.77 11.88 9.45
N LEU A 33 12.68 11.33 8.64
CA LEU A 33 12.50 10.07 7.89
C LEU A 33 12.11 8.88 8.78
N ALA A 34 12.76 8.72 9.93
CA ALA A 34 12.52 7.56 10.79
C ALA A 34 11.11 7.58 11.40
N GLY A 35 10.65 8.76 11.83
CA GLY A 35 9.30 8.96 12.37
C GLY A 35 8.22 8.77 11.30
N LEU A 36 8.41 9.36 10.12
CA LEU A 36 7.47 9.27 9.01
C LEU A 36 7.32 7.84 8.47
N ARG A 37 8.42 7.08 8.35
CA ARG A 37 8.38 5.65 7.98
C ARG A 37 7.57 4.84 9.00
N ARG A 38 7.70 5.16 10.28
CA ARG A 38 6.92 4.47 11.33
C ARG A 38 5.44 4.83 11.23
N ALA A 39 5.11 6.09 10.99
CA ALA A 39 3.73 6.54 10.80
C ALA A 39 3.05 5.85 9.60
N ILE A 40 3.75 5.71 8.48
CA ILE A 40 3.25 5.02 7.29
C ILE A 40 2.88 3.56 7.61
N ARG A 41 3.77 2.80 8.27
CA ARG A 41 3.46 1.41 8.66
C ARG A 41 2.22 1.31 9.52
N ILE A 42 2.08 2.20 10.49
CA ILE A 42 0.90 2.22 11.37
C ILE A 42 -0.36 2.42 10.52
N VAL A 43 -0.35 3.35 9.55
CA VAL A 43 -1.51 3.58 8.69
C VAL A 43 -1.77 2.41 7.75
N GLU A 44 -0.73 1.79 7.20
CA GLU A 44 -0.82 0.58 6.38
C GLU A 44 -1.48 -0.59 7.11
N ASP A 45 -1.33 -0.69 8.43
CA ASP A 45 -2.03 -1.71 9.23
C ASP A 45 -3.56 -1.51 9.25
N PHE A 46 -4.04 -0.28 9.03
CA PHE A 46 -5.46 0.08 9.10
C PHE A 46 -6.11 0.34 7.73
N VAL A 47 -5.33 0.60 6.67
CA VAL A 47 -5.89 0.76 5.32
C VAL A 47 -6.40 -0.60 4.85
N PRO A 48 -7.73 -0.77 4.65
CA PRO A 48 -8.26 -2.03 4.16
C PRO A 48 -7.65 -2.34 2.79
N ALA A 49 -7.37 -3.61 2.51
CA ALA A 49 -6.79 -4.05 1.25
C ALA A 49 -7.75 -3.92 0.03
N GLY A 50 -8.76 -3.06 0.13
CA GLY A 50 -9.79 -2.86 -0.89
C GLY A 50 -9.58 -1.60 -1.72
N GLY A 51 -10.24 -1.54 -2.88
CA GLY A 51 -10.21 -0.37 -3.77
C GLY A 51 -8.98 -0.29 -4.66
N ALA A 52 -8.86 0.82 -5.41
CA ALA A 52 -7.82 1.03 -6.41
C ALA A 52 -6.39 0.99 -5.81
N ALA A 53 -6.20 1.58 -4.62
CA ALA A 53 -4.91 1.61 -3.94
C ALA A 53 -4.41 0.20 -3.54
N GLY A 54 -5.30 -0.68 -3.10
CA GLY A 54 -4.95 -2.07 -2.80
C GLY A 54 -4.54 -2.84 -4.06
N VAL A 55 -5.20 -2.58 -5.18
CA VAL A 55 -4.87 -3.20 -6.48
C VAL A 55 -3.52 -2.70 -6.99
N ASP A 56 -3.25 -1.40 -6.91
CA ASP A 56 -1.97 -0.82 -7.35
C ASP A 56 -0.80 -1.33 -6.49
N TRP A 57 -0.99 -1.44 -5.18
CA TRP A 57 -0.04 -2.08 -4.28
C TRP A 57 0.22 -3.54 -4.70
N ALA A 58 -0.84 -4.32 -4.90
CA ALA A 58 -0.71 -5.73 -5.29
C ALA A 58 0.00 -5.89 -6.64
N ARG A 59 -0.28 -5.00 -7.61
CA ARG A 59 0.41 -4.96 -8.91
C ARG A 59 1.92 -4.77 -8.72
N ASN A 60 2.30 -3.78 -7.90
CA ASN A 60 3.71 -3.46 -7.67
C ASN A 60 4.46 -4.60 -6.97
N VAL A 61 3.86 -5.21 -5.94
CA VAL A 61 4.46 -6.36 -5.24
C VAL A 61 4.73 -7.52 -6.21
N LEU A 62 3.74 -7.87 -7.02
CA LEU A 62 3.88 -8.99 -7.97
C LEU A 62 4.86 -8.68 -9.11
N ALA A 63 4.88 -7.44 -9.60
CA ALA A 63 5.84 -7.00 -10.61
C ALA A 63 7.29 -7.10 -10.10
N LEU A 64 7.55 -6.67 -8.85
CA LEU A 64 8.87 -6.79 -8.22
C LEU A 64 9.29 -8.26 -8.02
N ALA A 65 8.33 -9.15 -7.73
CA ALA A 65 8.57 -10.58 -7.60
C ALA A 65 8.65 -11.32 -8.96
N GLY A 66 8.39 -10.64 -10.09
CA GLY A 66 8.31 -11.27 -11.41
C GLY A 66 7.18 -12.29 -11.53
N ILE A 67 6.11 -12.13 -10.74
CA ILE A 67 4.97 -13.05 -10.71
C ILE A 67 3.84 -12.49 -11.55
N ASP A 68 3.42 -13.24 -12.56
CA ASP A 68 2.19 -12.96 -13.29
C ASP A 68 0.99 -13.63 -12.57
N PRO A 69 0.03 -12.84 -12.03
CA PRO A 69 -1.14 -13.38 -11.36
C PRO A 69 -2.05 -14.24 -12.26
N ARG A 70 -1.97 -14.10 -13.60
CA ARG A 70 -2.80 -14.88 -14.54
C ARG A 70 -2.35 -16.32 -14.70
N THR A 71 -1.05 -16.53 -14.66
CA THR A 71 -0.43 -17.85 -14.87
C THR A 71 -0.04 -18.51 -13.55
N ALA A 72 0.06 -17.72 -12.47
CA ALA A 72 0.55 -18.18 -11.17
C ALA A 72 -0.29 -17.66 -9.98
N GLU A 73 -1.62 -17.74 -10.06
CA GLU A 73 -2.56 -17.23 -9.04
C GLU A 73 -2.18 -17.64 -7.60
N ILE A 74 -1.89 -18.91 -7.36
CA ILE A 74 -1.51 -19.39 -6.01
C ILE A 74 -0.20 -18.76 -5.53
N LYS A 75 0.79 -18.59 -6.42
CA LYS A 75 2.06 -17.93 -6.08
C LYS A 75 1.83 -16.45 -5.79
N ALA A 76 0.97 -15.79 -6.58
CA ALA A 76 0.62 -14.39 -6.38
C ALA A 76 -0.05 -14.18 -5.02
N VAL A 77 -1.06 -14.99 -4.66
CA VAL A 77 -1.72 -14.92 -3.35
C VAL A 77 -0.73 -15.12 -2.21
N ARG A 78 0.21 -16.08 -2.34
CA ARG A 78 1.26 -16.31 -1.34
C ARG A 78 2.19 -15.12 -1.22
N GLU A 79 2.64 -14.55 -2.33
CA GLU A 79 3.54 -13.40 -2.34
C GLU A 79 2.90 -12.18 -1.68
N LEU A 80 1.63 -11.86 -2.00
CA LEU A 80 0.92 -10.76 -1.36
C LEU A 80 0.81 -10.92 0.15
N ARG A 81 0.58 -12.15 0.64
CA ARG A 81 0.50 -12.44 2.08
C ARG A 81 1.86 -12.43 2.77
N THR A 82 2.93 -12.76 2.05
CA THR A 82 4.30 -12.59 2.54
C THR A 82 4.67 -11.12 2.65
N ALA A 83 4.32 -10.32 1.63
CA ALA A 83 4.60 -8.90 1.57
C ALA A 83 3.81 -8.09 2.61
N ARG A 84 2.59 -8.53 2.97
CA ARG A 84 1.77 -7.92 4.04
C ARG A 84 1.33 -8.97 5.06
N PRO A 85 2.14 -9.24 6.11
CA PRO A 85 1.75 -10.10 7.20
C PRO A 85 0.51 -9.53 7.91
N GLY A 86 -0.62 -10.23 7.83
CA GLY A 86 -1.92 -9.74 8.32
C GLY A 86 -2.98 -9.61 7.23
N LEU A 87 -2.58 -9.62 5.95
CA LEU A 87 -3.51 -9.73 4.84
C LEU A 87 -4.25 -11.08 4.90
N SER A 88 -5.57 -11.03 5.02
CA SER A 88 -6.37 -12.24 5.04
C SER A 88 -6.30 -12.95 3.68
N LEU A 89 -6.51 -14.27 3.69
CA LEU A 89 -6.55 -15.05 2.45
C LEU A 89 -7.63 -14.51 1.49
N LYS A 90 -8.78 -14.11 2.03
CA LYS A 90 -9.90 -13.59 1.23
C LYS A 90 -9.53 -12.27 0.54
N GLU A 91 -8.86 -11.36 1.24
CA GLU A 91 -8.39 -10.09 0.66
C GLU A 91 -7.31 -10.31 -0.40
N ALA A 92 -6.35 -11.19 -0.13
CA ALA A 92 -5.31 -11.54 -1.10
C ALA A 92 -5.90 -12.13 -2.39
N VAL A 93 -6.89 -13.03 -2.28
CA VAL A 93 -7.61 -13.57 -3.44
C VAL A 93 -8.40 -12.48 -4.17
N ALA A 94 -9.07 -11.58 -3.44
CA ALA A 94 -9.83 -10.48 -4.04
C ALA A 94 -8.93 -9.55 -4.86
N LEU A 95 -7.74 -9.23 -4.37
CA LEU A 95 -6.75 -8.43 -5.06
C LEU A 95 -6.22 -9.10 -6.33
N VAL A 96 -5.88 -10.39 -6.26
CA VAL A 96 -5.42 -11.14 -7.44
C VAL A 96 -6.51 -11.21 -8.51
N LYS A 97 -7.77 -11.43 -8.12
CA LYS A 97 -8.92 -11.39 -9.05
C LYS A 97 -9.15 -10.02 -9.66
N ALA A 98 -8.99 -8.95 -8.88
CA ALA A 98 -9.10 -7.59 -9.40
C ALA A 98 -8.00 -7.28 -10.43
N LEU A 99 -6.78 -7.77 -10.21
CA LEU A 99 -5.67 -7.62 -11.15
C LEU A 99 -5.90 -8.39 -12.47
N THR A 100 -6.45 -9.60 -12.40
CA THR A 100 -6.73 -10.38 -13.61
C THR A 100 -7.90 -9.82 -14.42
N ALA A 101 -8.89 -9.22 -13.74
CA ALA A 101 -10.07 -8.60 -14.36
C ALA A 101 -9.79 -7.26 -15.07
N GLN A 102 -8.81 -6.46 -14.59
CA GLN A 102 -8.51 -5.13 -15.15
C GLN A 102 -7.65 -5.13 -16.42
N ALA A 103 -7.06 -6.26 -16.79
CA ALA A 103 -6.15 -6.35 -17.93
C ALA A 103 -6.81 -7.02 -19.16
N GLY A 104 -8.15 -7.10 -19.18
CA GLY A 104 -8.96 -7.55 -20.31
C GLY A 104 -9.53 -6.40 -21.11
#